data_AF-A0A9E0IT39-F1
#
_entry.id   AF-A0A9E0IT39-F1
#
_cell.length_a   1.000
_cell.length_b   1.000
_cell.length_c   1.000
_cell.angle_alpha   90.00
_cell.angle_beta   90.00
_cell.angle_gamma   90.00
#
_symmetry.space_group_name_H-M   'P 1'
#
loop_
_entity.id
_entity.type
_entity.pdbx_description
1 polymer ?
#
loop_
_entity_poly.entity_id
_entity_poly.type
_entity_poly.pdbx_seq_one_letter_code
_entity_poly.pdbx_strand_id
1 'polypeptide(L)'
;MMESDVASPSRPSQPALGQATSPAPRAARTVAAAVRLAAGTVAPPSRATLASLADVDIRPAIRHDPWHRKLGRRLVTMPAQLLLTVLWWGLAPLALLILLVGDLRAGRPLSRCRFYLWFGAVLFGQAWGLCLLFAAWVGSGFGWNYRANNRWSLAAERLWARWNADVMARLFGISYEVEGSELLRDGPTILLSRHASTADTILPIGLITSTHGVRLRIILKAELLWAPIVDAIGHRMPFAFIKRGSADPRRELAACAAITTHLHPQESILIFPEGTRFTAARREALIRRLRDKHPAAAAEAEALTHVLPLRHAGTLALMQARPDADLVFCAHTGYEGSAAFPDFANGGMVGVTVKVKFWRVAAASVPTDPAARVAFLDREWRKVNAFVAAKQAPRHGAGAGN
;
A
#
# COMPACT_ATOMS: atom_id res chain seq x y z
N MET A 1 56.65 -73.55 -25.75
CA MET A 1 56.53 -72.47 -26.74
C MET A 1 56.31 -71.19 -25.97
N MET A 2 57.37 -70.39 -25.86
CA MET A 2 57.47 -68.92 -25.72
C MET A 2 56.68 -68.23 -24.59
N GLU A 3 57.36 -67.70 -23.56
CA GLU A 3 57.92 -66.32 -23.47
C GLU A 3 56.81 -65.31 -23.11
N SER A 4 56.98 -64.28 -22.28
CA SER A 4 58.07 -63.74 -21.47
C SER A 4 57.47 -62.52 -20.69
N ASP A 5 58.26 -61.97 -19.76
CA ASP A 5 58.26 -60.59 -19.26
C ASP A 5 57.23 -60.17 -18.18
N VAL A 6 57.60 -59.96 -16.89
CA VAL A 6 58.63 -59.11 -16.23
C VAL A 6 58.20 -57.65 -15.99
N ALA A 7 58.06 -57.35 -14.68
CA ALA A 7 58.34 -56.13 -13.91
C ALA A 7 57.57 -54.78 -14.12
N SER A 8 56.78 -54.44 -13.09
CA SER A 8 56.80 -53.26 -12.16
C SER A 8 57.66 -52.00 -12.48
N PRO A 9 57.54 -50.90 -11.69
CA PRO A 9 56.37 -50.08 -11.32
C PRO A 9 56.65 -48.55 -11.47
N SER A 10 55.65 -47.67 -11.60
CA SER A 10 55.89 -46.22 -11.51
C SER A 10 54.70 -45.39 -10.99
N ARG A 11 54.88 -44.95 -9.73
CA ARG A 11 54.42 -43.72 -9.03
C ARG A 11 52.95 -43.24 -9.06
N PRO A 12 52.47 -42.67 -7.94
CA PRO A 12 51.10 -42.22 -7.78
C PRO A 12 50.89 -40.84 -8.40
N SER A 13 49.86 -40.69 -9.22
CA SER A 13 49.30 -39.41 -9.63
C SER A 13 47.99 -39.17 -8.86
N GLN A 14 48.02 -38.23 -7.92
CA GLN A 14 46.78 -37.52 -7.55
C GLN A 14 46.23 -36.84 -8.81
N PRO A 15 44.90 -36.76 -8.95
CA PRO A 15 44.38 -35.40 -8.94
C PRO A 15 43.06 -35.22 -8.19
N ALA A 16 42.98 -34.01 -7.65
CA ALA A 16 41.81 -33.17 -7.53
C ALA A 16 40.71 -33.59 -6.55
N LEU A 17 40.80 -32.96 -5.36
CA LEU A 17 39.65 -32.55 -4.56
C LEU A 17 38.50 -32.12 -5.47
N GLY A 18 37.43 -32.91 -5.46
CA GLY A 18 36.16 -32.52 -6.04
C GLY A 18 35.69 -31.23 -5.39
N GLN A 19 35.61 -30.17 -6.20
CA GLN A 19 34.95 -28.93 -5.82
C GLN A 19 33.47 -29.23 -5.56
N ALA A 20 33.12 -29.42 -4.29
CA ALA A 20 31.77 -29.23 -3.81
C ALA A 20 31.43 -27.75 -3.96
N THR A 21 30.85 -27.37 -5.09
CA THR A 21 30.26 -26.05 -5.29
C THR A 21 28.97 -25.98 -4.49
N SER A 22 29.10 -25.62 -3.22
CA SER A 22 28.00 -25.08 -2.42
C SER A 22 27.41 -23.88 -3.17
N PRO A 23 26.10 -23.81 -3.44
CA PRO A 23 25.53 -22.62 -4.04
C PRO A 23 25.49 -21.53 -2.97
N ALA A 24 26.47 -20.62 -3.03
CA ALA A 24 26.44 -19.35 -2.33
C ALA A 24 25.15 -18.57 -2.67
N PRO A 25 24.61 -17.76 -1.74
CA PRO A 25 23.32 -17.12 -1.91
C PRO A 25 23.38 -16.07 -3.02
N ARG A 26 22.55 -16.22 -4.05
CA ARG A 26 22.33 -15.24 -5.13
C ARG A 26 21.64 -13.98 -4.60
N ALA A 27 22.37 -13.16 -3.85
CA ALA A 27 21.98 -11.82 -3.43
C ALA A 27 22.31 -10.80 -4.54
N ALA A 28 21.59 -10.87 -5.67
CA ALA A 28 21.51 -9.79 -6.68
C ALA A 28 20.57 -10.20 -7.83
N ARG A 29 19.28 -10.39 -7.55
CA ARG A 29 18.24 -10.41 -8.60
C ARG A 29 17.16 -9.40 -8.26
N THR A 30 17.34 -8.25 -8.90
CA THR A 30 16.51 -7.07 -9.15
C THR A 30 15.04 -7.13 -8.70
N VAL A 31 14.63 -6.10 -7.97
CA VAL A 31 13.31 -5.84 -7.33
C VAL A 31 12.09 -5.82 -8.24
N ALA A 32 12.27 -5.78 -9.56
CA ALA A 32 11.22 -6.21 -10.47
C ALA A 32 10.68 -7.60 -10.11
N ALA A 33 11.55 -8.50 -9.61
CA ALA A 33 11.20 -9.83 -9.14
C ALA A 33 10.40 -9.84 -7.83
N ALA A 34 10.59 -8.89 -6.88
CA ALA A 34 9.87 -8.94 -5.60
C ALA A 34 8.40 -8.53 -5.74
N VAL A 35 8.11 -7.51 -6.57
CA VAL A 35 6.73 -7.13 -6.94
C VAL A 35 6.15 -8.07 -8.02
N ARG A 36 6.97 -8.67 -8.90
CA ARG A 36 6.53 -9.77 -9.80
C ARG A 36 6.32 -11.11 -9.08
N LEU A 37 6.98 -11.37 -7.95
CA LEU A 37 6.73 -12.54 -7.12
C LEU A 37 5.46 -12.32 -6.29
N ALA A 38 5.25 -11.08 -5.81
CA ALA A 38 4.02 -10.65 -5.14
C ALA A 38 2.77 -10.88 -5.99
N ALA A 39 2.79 -10.40 -7.23
CA ALA A 39 1.64 -10.38 -8.13
C ALA A 39 1.51 -11.64 -8.99
N GLY A 40 2.38 -12.64 -8.83
CA GLY A 40 2.61 -13.64 -9.87
C GLY A 40 3.15 -13.02 -11.16
N THR A 41 3.32 -13.84 -12.19
CA THR A 41 3.76 -13.44 -13.55
C THR A 41 2.75 -12.55 -14.29
N VAL A 42 2.16 -11.57 -13.62
CA VAL A 42 1.27 -10.58 -14.23
C VAL A 42 2.13 -9.65 -15.08
N ALA A 43 1.94 -9.77 -16.40
CA ALA A 43 2.52 -8.83 -17.35
C ALA A 43 2.07 -7.40 -16.99
N PRO A 44 2.95 -6.39 -17.12
CA PRO A 44 2.56 -5.01 -16.90
C PRO A 44 1.34 -4.65 -17.78
N PRO A 45 0.50 -3.69 -17.35
CA PRO A 45 -0.71 -3.35 -18.09
C PRO A 45 -0.36 -2.89 -19.51
N SER A 46 -1.19 -3.29 -20.48
CA SER A 46 -0.97 -2.94 -21.89
C SER A 46 -0.98 -1.43 -22.10
N ARG A 47 -0.21 -0.94 -23.09
CA ARG A 47 -0.22 0.49 -23.45
C ARG A 47 -1.64 0.99 -23.76
N ALA A 48 -2.49 0.13 -24.33
CA ALA A 48 -3.90 0.44 -24.62
C ALA A 48 -4.71 0.72 -23.34
N THR A 49 -4.58 -0.12 -22.31
CA THR A 49 -5.21 0.08 -20.97
C THR A 49 -4.78 1.41 -20.35
N LEU A 50 -3.50 1.74 -20.46
CA LEU A 50 -3.00 3.00 -19.91
C LEU A 50 -3.47 4.23 -20.70
N ALA A 51 -3.67 4.07 -22.02
CA ALA A 51 -4.19 5.12 -22.87
C ALA A 51 -5.69 5.37 -22.61
N SER A 52 -6.51 4.31 -22.50
CA SER A 52 -7.95 4.45 -22.25
C SER A 52 -8.25 5.24 -20.98
N LEU A 53 -7.47 5.03 -19.91
CA LEU A 53 -7.62 5.80 -18.68
C LEU A 53 -7.23 7.29 -18.82
N ALA A 54 -6.26 7.60 -19.67
CA ALA A 54 -5.81 8.97 -19.88
C ALA A 54 -6.89 9.84 -20.56
N ASP A 55 -7.75 9.22 -21.36
CA ASP A 55 -8.81 9.89 -22.11
C ASP A 55 -10.10 10.10 -21.28
N VAL A 56 -10.20 9.48 -20.10
CA VAL A 56 -11.31 9.72 -19.16
C VAL A 56 -11.25 11.16 -18.65
N ASP A 57 -12.35 11.90 -18.84
CA ASP A 57 -12.50 13.23 -18.25
C ASP A 57 -12.82 13.12 -16.76
N ILE A 58 -11.79 13.26 -15.94
CA ILE A 58 -11.87 13.23 -14.49
C ILE A 58 -12.03 14.63 -13.88
N ARG A 59 -12.01 15.71 -14.67
CA ARG A 59 -12.09 17.09 -14.16
C ARG A 59 -13.30 17.32 -13.24
N PRO A 60 -14.51 16.83 -13.54
CA PRO A 60 -15.66 17.02 -12.66
C PRO A 60 -15.49 16.37 -11.28
N ALA A 61 -14.63 15.36 -11.16
CA ALA A 61 -14.36 14.63 -9.94
C ALA A 61 -13.08 15.10 -9.21
N ILE A 62 -12.33 16.06 -9.78
CA ILE A 62 -11.13 16.63 -9.14
C ILE A 62 -11.56 17.63 -8.08
N ARG A 63 -10.88 17.59 -6.93
CA ARG A 63 -11.08 18.56 -5.86
C ARG A 63 -10.60 19.96 -6.28
N HIS A 64 -11.44 20.97 -6.03
CA HIS A 64 -11.10 22.38 -6.17
C HIS A 64 -11.07 23.08 -4.82
N ASP A 65 -9.88 23.50 -4.38
CA ASP A 65 -9.69 24.40 -3.24
C ASP A 65 -9.62 25.86 -3.74
N PRO A 66 -10.06 26.84 -2.93
CA PRO A 66 -9.77 28.25 -3.20
C PRO A 66 -8.27 28.46 -3.39
N TRP A 67 -7.91 29.20 -4.45
CA TRP A 67 -6.51 29.31 -4.90
C TRP A 67 -5.57 29.81 -3.79
N HIS A 68 -6.00 30.75 -2.95
CA HIS A 68 -5.21 31.31 -1.86
C HIS A 68 -4.93 30.27 -0.76
N ARG A 69 -5.89 29.39 -0.43
CA ARG A 69 -5.68 28.32 0.57
C ARG A 69 -4.73 27.26 0.05
N LYS A 70 -4.90 26.88 -1.21
CA LYS A 70 -4.00 25.93 -1.89
C LYS A 70 -2.59 26.49 -1.98
N LEU A 71 -2.44 27.74 -2.41
CA LEU A 71 -1.15 28.41 -2.53
C LEU A 71 -0.48 28.59 -1.16
N GLY A 72 -1.19 29.12 -0.17
CA GLY A 72 -0.66 29.31 1.18
C GLY A 72 -0.14 28.02 1.80
N ARG A 73 -0.89 26.91 1.66
CA ARG A 73 -0.42 25.59 2.09
C ARG A 73 0.86 25.16 1.36
N ARG A 74 0.88 25.26 0.02
CA ARG A 74 2.03 24.83 -0.79
C ARG A 74 3.30 25.65 -0.56
N LEU A 75 3.16 26.97 -0.37
CA LEU A 75 4.28 27.87 -0.06
C LEU A 75 4.97 27.51 1.24
N VAL A 76 4.26 26.88 2.19
CA VAL A 76 4.85 26.37 3.43
C VAL A 76 5.34 24.93 3.24
N THR A 77 4.48 24.02 2.79
CA THR A 77 4.75 22.58 2.84
C THR A 77 5.80 22.15 1.82
N MET A 78 5.81 22.71 0.60
CA MET A 78 6.74 22.26 -0.44
C MET A 78 8.19 22.67 -0.15
N PRO A 79 8.51 23.94 0.19
CA PRO A 79 9.86 24.30 0.61
C PRO A 79 10.30 23.56 1.87
N ALA A 80 9.41 23.40 2.87
CA ALA A 80 9.71 22.65 4.08
C ALA A 80 10.07 21.19 3.78
N GLN A 81 9.39 20.53 2.85
CA GLN A 81 9.71 19.16 2.41
C GLN A 81 11.08 19.08 1.74
N LEU A 82 11.41 20.04 0.87
CA LEU A 82 12.72 20.08 0.20
C LEU A 82 13.85 20.32 1.22
N LEU A 83 13.67 21.30 2.10
CA LEU A 83 14.62 21.59 3.18
C LEU A 83 14.80 20.37 4.10
N LEU A 84 13.71 19.73 4.53
CA LEU A 84 13.76 18.52 5.35
C LEU A 84 14.50 17.39 4.64
N THR A 85 14.32 17.23 3.34
CA THR A 85 15.03 16.23 2.54
C THR A 85 16.54 16.51 2.52
N VAL A 86 16.93 17.76 2.28
CA VAL A 86 18.35 18.16 2.27
C VAL A 86 18.98 17.99 3.65
N LEU A 87 18.32 18.46 4.71
CA LEU A 87 18.82 18.33 6.08
C LEU A 87 18.94 16.86 6.50
N TRP A 88 17.94 16.03 6.19
CA TRP A 88 17.98 14.60 6.51
C TRP A 88 19.18 13.92 5.86
N TRP A 89 19.38 14.12 4.55
CA TRP A 89 20.51 13.49 3.85
C TRP A 89 21.86 14.13 4.17
N GLY A 90 21.92 15.43 4.47
CA GLY A 90 23.13 16.10 4.93
C GLY A 90 23.61 15.57 6.29
N LEU A 91 22.69 15.17 7.17
CA LEU A 91 23.00 14.54 8.46
C LEU A 91 23.29 13.04 8.35
N ALA A 92 23.05 12.42 7.19
CA ALA A 92 23.13 10.97 7.02
C ALA A 92 24.50 10.37 7.38
N PRO A 93 25.66 10.94 7.01
CA PRO A 93 26.96 10.34 7.34
C PRO A 93 27.15 10.16 8.85
N LEU A 94 26.82 11.19 9.64
CA LEU A 94 26.93 11.14 11.09
C LEU A 94 25.82 10.28 11.73
N ALA A 95 24.57 10.49 11.30
CA ALA A 95 23.43 9.76 11.85
C ALA A 95 23.56 8.25 11.61
N LEU A 96 23.95 7.82 10.40
CA LEU A 96 24.12 6.40 10.09
C LEU A 96 25.27 5.79 10.89
N LEU A 97 26.38 6.50 11.12
CA LEU A 97 27.47 6.01 11.96
C LEU A 97 27.00 5.77 13.40
N ILE A 98 26.29 6.73 13.98
CA ILE A 98 25.74 6.62 15.35
C ILE A 98 24.74 5.46 15.44
N LEU A 99 23.81 5.39 14.49
CA LEU A 99 22.79 4.34 14.46
C LEU A 99 23.39 2.96 14.22
N LEU A 100 24.44 2.86 13.39
CA LEU A 100 25.16 1.62 13.11
C LEU A 100 25.79 1.07 14.40
N VAL A 101 26.55 1.91 15.11
CA VAL A 101 27.12 1.53 16.41
C VAL A 101 26.03 1.12 17.40
N GLY A 102 24.92 1.86 17.43
CA GLY A 102 23.78 1.55 18.30
C GLY A 102 23.09 0.22 17.97
N ASP A 103 22.92 -0.10 16.69
CA ASP A 103 22.33 -1.37 16.24
C ASP A 103 23.29 -2.54 16.48
N LEU A 104 24.58 -2.37 16.20
CA LEU A 104 25.61 -3.40 16.48
C LEU A 104 25.71 -3.72 17.97
N ARG A 105 25.71 -2.70 18.84
CA ARG A 105 25.72 -2.89 20.30
C ARG A 105 24.46 -3.58 20.82
N ALA A 106 23.31 -3.32 20.20
CA ALA A 106 22.05 -3.92 20.59
C ALA A 106 21.79 -5.29 19.92
N GLY A 107 22.73 -5.82 19.13
CA GLY A 107 22.57 -7.08 18.39
C GLY A 107 21.41 -7.05 17.38
N ARG A 108 21.06 -5.87 16.86
CA ARG A 108 19.91 -5.67 15.95
C ARG A 108 20.34 -5.90 14.50
N PRO A 109 19.42 -6.34 13.61
CA PRO A 109 19.71 -6.53 12.18
C PRO A 109 19.77 -5.20 11.40
N LEU A 110 20.48 -4.20 11.94
CA LEU A 110 20.56 -2.84 11.42
C LEU A 110 19.20 -2.15 11.29
N SER A 111 18.24 -2.47 12.17
CA SER A 111 16.86 -2.00 12.11
C SER A 111 16.74 -0.48 12.08
N ARG A 112 17.51 0.24 12.91
CA ARG A 112 17.46 1.70 12.98
C ARG A 112 18.13 2.33 11.77
N CYS A 113 19.25 1.77 11.29
CA CYS A 113 19.86 2.20 10.03
C CYS A 113 18.91 2.02 8.84
N ARG A 114 18.27 0.85 8.72
CA ARG A 114 17.27 0.55 7.68
C ARG A 114 16.10 1.53 7.75
N PHE A 115 15.59 1.80 8.95
CA PHE A 115 14.52 2.77 9.17
C PHE A 115 14.93 4.19 8.78
N TYR A 116 16.13 4.63 9.15
CA TYR A 116 16.66 5.95 8.79
C TYR A 116 16.78 6.12 7.27
N LEU A 117 17.37 5.12 6.60
CA LEU A 117 17.48 5.08 5.14
C LEU A 117 16.12 5.05 4.46
N TRP A 118 15.18 4.27 4.99
CA TRP A 118 13.82 4.19 4.45
C TRP A 118 13.11 5.52 4.56
N PHE A 119 13.13 6.16 5.73
CA PHE A 119 12.49 7.44 5.94
C PHE A 119 13.11 8.51 5.04
N GLY A 120 14.44 8.56 4.92
CA GLY A 120 15.14 9.45 4.01
C GLY A 120 14.80 9.20 2.54
N ALA A 121 14.65 7.94 2.13
CA ALA A 121 14.26 7.56 0.78
C ALA A 121 12.78 7.85 0.49
N VAL A 122 11.89 7.81 1.48
CA VAL A 122 10.51 8.30 1.38
C VAL A 122 10.50 9.83 1.25
N LEU A 123 11.29 10.56 2.04
CA LEU A 123 11.40 12.03 1.93
C LEU A 123 11.90 12.47 0.56
N PHE A 124 12.98 11.85 0.09
CA PHE A 124 13.47 12.01 -1.27
C PHE A 124 12.38 11.65 -2.27
N GLY A 125 11.72 10.51 -2.04
CA GLY A 125 10.50 10.03 -2.68
C GLY A 125 9.49 11.14 -2.99
N GLN A 126 9.09 11.86 -1.95
CA GLN A 126 8.15 12.97 -2.05
C GLN A 126 8.72 14.11 -2.89
N ALA A 127 9.99 14.48 -2.69
CA ALA A 127 10.62 15.58 -3.41
C ALA A 127 10.69 15.32 -4.92
N TRP A 128 11.21 14.16 -5.35
CA TRP A 128 11.32 13.87 -6.78
C TRP A 128 9.94 13.59 -7.43
N GLY A 129 8.99 13.01 -6.68
CA GLY A 129 7.60 12.86 -7.12
C GLY A 129 6.93 14.22 -7.40
N LEU A 130 7.20 15.23 -6.56
CA LEU A 130 6.76 16.61 -6.83
C LEU A 130 7.41 17.18 -8.10
N CYS A 131 8.71 16.93 -8.31
CA CYS A 131 9.40 17.34 -9.53
C CYS A 131 8.79 16.68 -10.78
N LEU A 132 8.44 15.39 -10.73
CA LEU A 132 7.75 14.72 -11.84
C LEU A 132 6.40 15.36 -12.15
N LEU A 133 5.60 15.62 -11.11
CA LEU A 133 4.31 16.27 -11.27
C LEU A 133 4.48 17.70 -11.81
N PHE A 134 5.48 18.44 -11.34
CA PHE A 134 5.79 19.76 -11.86
C PHE A 134 6.18 19.70 -13.34
N ALA A 135 7.09 18.80 -13.73
CA ALA A 135 7.48 18.58 -15.12
C ALA A 135 6.30 18.18 -16.00
N ALA A 136 5.41 17.30 -15.52
CA ALA A 136 4.19 16.92 -16.23
C ALA A 136 3.26 18.13 -16.48
N TRP A 137 3.18 19.04 -15.52
CA TRP A 137 2.37 20.25 -15.66
C TRP A 137 3.00 21.26 -16.64
N VAL A 138 4.32 21.50 -16.54
CA VAL A 138 5.04 22.39 -17.47
C VAL A 138 4.96 21.86 -18.90
N GLY A 139 5.32 20.59 -19.12
CA GLY A 139 5.35 20.02 -20.47
C GLY A 139 3.96 19.89 -21.13
N SER A 140 2.88 19.91 -20.35
CA SER A 140 1.51 19.89 -20.85
C SER A 140 0.96 21.30 -21.13
N GLY A 141 1.84 22.31 -21.18
CA GLY A 141 1.46 23.70 -21.40
C GLY A 141 0.73 24.27 -20.18
N PHE A 142 1.30 24.07 -18.99
CA PHE A 142 0.69 24.49 -17.72
C PHE A 142 -0.69 23.89 -17.47
N GLY A 143 -0.90 22.65 -17.95
CA GLY A 143 -2.17 21.93 -17.86
C GLY A 143 -3.18 22.27 -18.96
N TRP A 144 -2.83 23.15 -19.91
CA TRP A 144 -3.69 23.48 -21.07
C TRP A 144 -4.00 22.23 -21.90
N ASN A 145 -2.99 21.39 -22.15
CA ASN A 145 -3.19 20.06 -22.71
C ASN A 145 -3.59 19.08 -21.60
N TYR A 146 -4.88 19.08 -21.27
CA TYR A 146 -5.42 18.25 -20.21
C TYR A 146 -5.12 16.74 -20.38
N ARG A 147 -5.25 16.20 -21.60
CA ARG A 147 -5.02 14.76 -21.86
C ARG A 147 -3.57 14.38 -21.56
N ALA A 148 -2.61 15.19 -22.02
CA ALA A 148 -1.20 14.98 -21.71
C ALA A 148 -0.93 15.11 -20.20
N ASN A 149 -1.48 16.14 -19.55
CA ASN A 149 -1.31 16.36 -18.12
C ASN A 149 -1.86 15.20 -17.28
N ASN A 150 -3.05 14.69 -17.61
CA ASN A 150 -3.67 13.54 -16.95
C ASN A 150 -2.82 12.27 -17.13
N ARG A 151 -2.43 11.97 -18.37
CA ARG A 151 -1.58 10.81 -18.70
C ARG A 151 -0.29 10.82 -17.92
N TRP A 152 0.41 11.95 -17.89
CA TRP A 152 1.71 12.07 -17.25
C TRP A 152 1.60 12.14 -15.72
N SER A 153 0.53 12.73 -15.18
CA SER A 153 0.27 12.71 -13.73
C SER A 153 0.00 11.28 -13.24
N LEU A 154 -0.77 10.48 -13.98
CA LEU A 154 -0.97 9.06 -13.68
C LEU A 154 0.34 8.25 -13.76
N ALA A 155 1.19 8.54 -14.76
CA ALA A 155 2.51 7.92 -14.86
C ALA A 155 3.41 8.31 -13.68
N ALA A 156 3.40 9.59 -13.27
CA ALA A 156 4.17 10.08 -12.14
C ALA A 156 3.74 9.45 -10.82
N GLU A 157 2.43 9.33 -10.57
CA GLU A 157 1.88 8.64 -9.41
C GLU A 157 2.33 7.17 -9.36
N ARG A 158 2.25 6.46 -10.49
CA ARG A 158 2.72 5.06 -10.58
C ARG A 158 4.21 4.91 -10.27
N LEU A 159 5.05 5.78 -10.84
CA LEU A 159 6.49 5.76 -10.60
C LEU A 159 6.80 6.07 -9.12
N TRP A 160 6.15 7.08 -8.56
CA TRP A 160 6.30 7.48 -7.17
C TRP A 160 5.86 6.38 -6.19
N ALA A 161 4.69 5.78 -6.40
CA ALA A 161 4.20 4.73 -5.53
C ALA A 161 5.08 3.48 -5.60
N ARG A 162 5.52 3.10 -6.81
CA ARG A 162 6.45 2.00 -7.02
C ARG A 162 7.79 2.23 -6.31
N TRP A 163 8.34 3.45 -6.37
CA TRP A 163 9.55 3.79 -5.61
C TRP A 163 9.37 3.53 -4.11
N ASN A 164 8.28 4.02 -3.51
CA ASN A 164 8.04 3.85 -2.08
C ASN A 164 7.89 2.37 -1.69
N ALA A 165 7.17 1.59 -2.50
CA ALA A 165 7.02 0.16 -2.29
C ALA A 165 8.37 -0.59 -2.43
N ASP A 166 9.14 -0.28 -3.48
CA ASP A 166 10.43 -0.90 -3.77
C ASP A 166 11.46 -0.61 -2.66
N VAL A 167 11.54 0.64 -2.21
CA VAL A 167 12.46 1.06 -1.13
C VAL A 167 12.12 0.32 0.16
N MET A 168 10.83 0.27 0.52
CA MET A 168 10.37 -0.44 1.71
C MET A 168 10.70 -1.94 1.61
N ALA A 169 10.41 -2.56 0.47
CA ALA A 169 10.68 -3.98 0.27
C ALA A 169 12.18 -4.32 0.34
N ARG A 170 13.03 -3.51 -0.30
CA ARG A 170 14.50 -3.73 -0.32
C ARG A 170 15.13 -3.56 1.06
N LEU A 171 14.84 -2.45 1.73
CA LEU A 171 15.52 -2.12 2.99
C LEU A 171 15.12 -3.07 4.12
N PHE A 172 13.88 -3.55 4.10
CA PHE A 172 13.39 -4.43 5.15
C PHE A 172 13.38 -5.91 4.75
N GLY A 173 13.61 -6.26 3.48
CA GLY A 173 13.52 -7.65 3.01
C GLY A 173 12.08 -8.17 3.06
N ILE A 174 11.11 -7.33 2.68
CA ILE A 174 9.69 -7.70 2.69
C ILE A 174 9.39 -8.55 1.47
N SER A 175 8.70 -9.67 1.69
CA SER A 175 8.06 -10.46 0.63
C SER A 175 6.55 -10.25 0.63
N TYR A 176 5.89 -10.55 -0.48
CA TYR A 176 4.46 -10.38 -0.62
C TYR A 176 3.83 -11.68 -1.15
N GLU A 177 2.70 -12.07 -0.57
CA GLU A 177 1.82 -13.14 -1.05
C GLU A 177 0.48 -12.48 -1.39
N VAL A 178 0.16 -12.33 -2.68
CA VAL A 178 -1.06 -11.62 -3.12
C VAL A 178 -1.98 -12.56 -3.87
N GLU A 179 -3.21 -12.69 -3.38
CA GLU A 179 -4.28 -13.49 -4.00
C GLU A 179 -5.41 -12.56 -4.49
N GLY A 180 -5.85 -12.68 -5.74
CA GLY A 180 -7.09 -12.04 -6.22
C GLY A 180 -6.95 -10.57 -6.68
N SER A 181 -5.73 -10.02 -6.75
CA SER A 181 -5.52 -8.61 -7.14
C SER A 181 -6.05 -8.26 -8.53
N GLU A 182 -6.15 -9.24 -9.41
CA GLU A 182 -6.71 -9.16 -10.76
C GLU A 182 -8.20 -8.84 -10.81
N LEU A 183 -8.95 -9.12 -9.73
CA LEU A 183 -10.41 -8.94 -9.65
C LEU A 183 -10.84 -7.47 -9.77
N LEU A 184 -9.89 -6.54 -9.60
CA LEU A 184 -10.07 -5.10 -9.72
C LEU A 184 -10.08 -4.62 -11.18
N ARG A 185 -9.77 -5.49 -12.15
CA ARG A 185 -9.74 -5.15 -13.58
C ARG A 185 -11.10 -5.18 -14.24
N ASP A 186 -12.03 -5.98 -13.71
CA ASP A 186 -13.24 -6.34 -14.46
C ASP A 186 -14.38 -5.36 -14.22
N GLY A 187 -14.17 -4.05 -14.43
CA GLY A 187 -15.22 -3.04 -14.27
C GLY A 187 -15.03 -2.10 -13.07
N PRO A 188 -15.93 -1.12 -12.91
CA PRO A 188 -15.84 -0.15 -11.82
C PRO A 188 -16.06 -0.83 -10.48
N THR A 189 -15.19 -0.54 -9.50
CA THR A 189 -15.27 -1.16 -8.16
C THR A 189 -15.20 -0.16 -7.03
N ILE A 190 -15.81 -0.51 -5.89
CA ILE A 190 -15.56 0.11 -4.59
C ILE A 190 -14.68 -0.86 -3.79
N LEU A 191 -13.42 -0.47 -3.58
CA LEU A 191 -12.41 -1.23 -2.85
C LEU A 191 -12.43 -0.85 -1.36
N LEU A 192 -12.89 -1.77 -0.51
CA LEU A 192 -12.85 -1.66 0.94
C LEU A 192 -11.58 -2.34 1.46
N SER A 193 -10.61 -1.55 1.91
CA SER A 193 -9.33 -2.07 2.39
C SER A 193 -9.22 -1.99 3.91
N ARG A 194 -8.65 -3.03 4.54
CA ARG A 194 -8.21 -2.96 5.93
C ARG A 194 -7.17 -1.85 6.11
N HIS A 195 -7.23 -1.16 7.25
CA HIS A 195 -6.26 -0.12 7.60
C HIS A 195 -5.55 -0.49 8.91
N ALA A 196 -4.30 -0.96 8.87
CA ALA A 196 -3.49 -1.31 10.03
C ALA A 196 -2.19 -0.49 10.16
N SER A 197 -1.80 0.27 9.13
CA SER A 197 -0.46 0.85 9.02
C SER A 197 -0.44 2.23 8.36
N THR A 198 0.68 2.92 8.53
CA THR A 198 0.97 4.16 7.78
C THR A 198 1.30 3.89 6.31
N ALA A 199 1.81 2.69 6.01
CA ALA A 199 2.18 2.27 4.67
C ALA A 199 1.00 1.69 3.86
N ASP A 200 -0.19 1.54 4.45
CA ASP A 200 -1.29 0.81 3.81
C ASP A 200 -1.71 1.41 2.47
N THR A 201 -1.70 2.74 2.31
CA THR A 201 -2.10 3.36 1.04
C THR A 201 -1.11 3.05 -0.09
N ILE A 202 0.16 2.79 0.23
CA ILE A 202 1.17 2.43 -0.77
C ILE A 202 0.86 1.05 -1.36
N LEU A 203 0.27 0.14 -0.58
CA LEU A 203 0.02 -1.22 -1.01
C LEU A 203 -1.01 -1.31 -2.15
N PRO A 204 -2.24 -0.76 -2.06
CA PRO A 204 -3.16 -0.70 -3.18
C PRO A 204 -2.54 0.03 -4.38
N ILE A 205 -1.86 1.16 -4.20
CA ILE A 205 -1.31 1.90 -5.35
C ILE A 205 -0.19 1.07 -6.03
N GLY A 206 0.68 0.44 -5.26
CA GLY A 206 1.76 -0.41 -5.77
C GLY A 206 1.25 -1.72 -6.37
N LEU A 207 0.39 -2.46 -5.66
CA LEU A 207 -0.09 -3.79 -6.05
C LEU A 207 -1.25 -3.78 -7.05
N ILE A 208 -1.91 -2.65 -7.28
CA ILE A 208 -3.08 -2.55 -8.17
C ILE A 208 -2.77 -1.60 -9.32
N THR A 209 -2.41 -0.34 -9.03
CA THR A 209 -2.23 0.68 -10.09
C THR A 209 -1.05 0.35 -11.01
N SER A 210 0.02 -0.23 -10.47
CA SER A 210 1.24 -0.52 -11.23
C SER A 210 1.19 -1.87 -11.97
N THR A 211 0.47 -2.85 -11.43
CA THR A 211 0.39 -4.24 -11.92
C THR A 211 -0.77 -4.45 -12.88
N HIS A 212 -1.94 -3.90 -12.55
CA HIS A 212 -3.20 -4.15 -13.26
C HIS A 212 -3.67 -2.96 -14.09
N GLY A 213 -2.98 -1.83 -13.97
CA GLY A 213 -3.30 -0.62 -14.74
C GLY A 213 -4.55 0.10 -14.26
N VAL A 214 -5.16 -0.31 -13.15
CA VAL A 214 -6.38 0.29 -12.59
C VAL A 214 -6.04 1.62 -11.91
N ARG A 215 -6.74 2.71 -12.22
CA ARG A 215 -6.56 4.00 -11.52
C ARG A 215 -7.37 4.00 -10.22
N LEU A 216 -6.74 4.37 -9.12
CA LEU A 216 -7.43 4.50 -7.83
C LEU A 216 -7.99 5.92 -7.64
N ARG A 217 -9.23 5.99 -7.16
CA ARG A 217 -9.88 7.21 -6.63
C ARG A 217 -9.94 7.06 -5.11
N ILE A 218 -9.20 7.85 -4.35
CA ILE A 218 -8.96 7.53 -2.92
C ILE A 218 -9.71 8.49 -2.00
N ILE A 219 -10.37 7.93 -0.98
CA ILE A 219 -10.92 8.70 0.13
C ILE A 219 -9.86 8.81 1.23
N LEU A 220 -9.38 10.03 1.44
CA LEU A 220 -8.31 10.38 2.36
C LEU A 220 -8.79 11.33 3.46
N LYS A 221 -8.04 11.37 4.56
CA LYS A 221 -8.19 12.39 5.59
C LYS A 221 -7.81 13.76 5.07
N ALA A 222 -8.59 14.80 5.39
CA ALA A 222 -8.29 16.18 4.98
C ALA A 222 -6.94 16.69 5.51
N GLU A 223 -6.47 16.20 6.66
CA GLU A 223 -5.17 16.56 7.22
C GLU A 223 -4.01 16.09 6.32
N LEU A 224 -4.21 15.09 5.46
CA LEU A 224 -3.19 14.63 4.52
C LEU A 224 -2.88 15.65 3.41
N LEU A 225 -3.67 16.70 3.26
CA LEU A 225 -3.32 17.85 2.42
C LEU A 225 -2.06 18.58 2.90
N TRP A 226 -1.64 18.39 4.15
CA TRP A 226 -0.37 18.91 4.64
C TRP A 226 0.85 18.10 4.18
N ALA A 227 0.65 16.89 3.64
CA ALA A 227 1.69 16.15 2.94
C ALA A 227 1.78 16.67 1.49
N PRO A 228 2.89 17.32 1.07
CA PRO A 228 2.90 18.12 -0.16
C PRO A 228 2.64 17.28 -1.43
N ILE A 229 3.13 16.05 -1.47
CA ILE A 229 2.90 15.14 -2.60
C ILE A 229 1.44 14.69 -2.70
N VAL A 230 0.78 14.44 -1.56
CA VAL A 230 -0.62 14.04 -1.48
C VAL A 230 -1.50 15.22 -1.89
N ASP A 231 -1.13 16.44 -1.48
CA ASP A 231 -1.74 17.66 -1.98
C ASP A 231 -1.56 17.83 -3.49
N ALA A 232 -0.37 17.56 -4.03
CA ALA A 232 -0.10 17.69 -5.45
C ALA A 232 -0.92 16.69 -6.30
N ILE A 233 -0.91 15.40 -5.90
CA ILE A 233 -1.65 14.32 -6.58
C ILE A 233 -3.16 14.50 -6.39
N GLY A 234 -3.61 14.81 -5.17
CA GLY A 234 -5.02 14.94 -4.83
C GLY A 234 -5.76 16.11 -5.50
N HIS A 235 -5.03 17.04 -6.12
CA HIS A 235 -5.58 18.10 -6.97
C HIS A 235 -5.42 17.82 -8.47
N ARG A 236 -5.08 16.58 -8.84
CA ARG A 236 -4.93 16.10 -10.23
C ARG A 236 -5.66 14.79 -10.47
N MET A 237 -5.86 14.01 -9.40
CA MET A 237 -6.58 12.76 -9.38
C MET A 237 -7.89 12.91 -8.59
N PRO A 238 -8.87 12.02 -8.77
CA PRO A 238 -10.19 12.17 -8.16
C PRO A 238 -10.16 11.67 -6.71
N PHE A 239 -9.53 12.44 -5.82
CA PHE A 239 -9.42 12.11 -4.40
C PHE A 239 -10.41 12.92 -3.57
N ALA A 240 -11.09 12.26 -2.65
CA ALA A 240 -11.95 12.92 -1.66
C ALA A 240 -11.17 13.12 -0.36
N PHE A 241 -11.10 14.36 0.13
CA PHE A 241 -10.44 14.70 1.39
C PHE A 241 -11.48 15.03 2.43
N ILE A 242 -11.68 14.12 3.39
CA ILE A 242 -12.77 14.19 4.37
C ILE A 242 -12.29 14.52 5.78
N LYS A 243 -13.08 15.32 6.50
CA LYS A 243 -12.87 15.62 7.93
C LYS A 243 -13.74 14.73 8.80
N ARG A 244 -13.13 14.06 9.78
CA ARG A 244 -13.86 13.22 10.74
C ARG A 244 -14.44 14.09 11.84
N GLY A 245 -15.67 13.77 12.27
CA GLY A 245 -16.37 14.60 13.25
C GLY A 245 -16.64 16.01 12.72
N SER A 246 -16.71 16.17 11.39
CA SER A 246 -17.09 17.43 10.77
C SER A 246 -18.45 17.88 11.31
N ALA A 247 -18.58 19.18 11.56
CA ALA A 247 -19.86 19.80 11.89
C ALA A 247 -20.89 19.65 10.75
N ASP A 248 -20.43 19.33 9.53
CA ASP A 248 -21.28 19.07 8.37
C ASP A 248 -20.95 17.70 7.74
N PRO A 249 -21.50 16.60 8.27
CA PRO A 249 -21.33 15.27 7.70
C PRO A 249 -21.90 15.13 6.28
N ARG A 250 -22.94 15.91 5.93
CA ARG A 250 -23.57 15.83 4.60
C ARG A 250 -22.60 16.28 3.51
N ARG A 251 -21.84 17.35 3.77
CA ARG A 251 -20.78 17.80 2.87
C ARG A 251 -19.68 16.75 2.69
N GLU A 252 -19.28 16.05 3.74
CA GLU A 252 -18.27 14.99 3.63
C GLU A 252 -18.77 13.83 2.76
N LEU A 253 -20.04 13.44 2.90
CA LEU A 253 -20.67 12.41 2.06
C LEU A 253 -20.83 12.87 0.61
N ALA A 254 -21.17 14.15 0.38
CA ALA A 254 -21.21 14.72 -0.97
C ALA A 254 -19.84 14.69 -1.65
N ALA A 255 -18.75 14.91 -0.91
CA ALA A 255 -17.39 14.76 -1.43
C ALA A 255 -17.06 13.30 -1.80
N CYS A 256 -17.54 12.32 -1.02
CA CYS A 256 -17.44 10.90 -1.38
C CYS A 256 -18.24 10.58 -2.64
N ALA A 257 -19.46 11.11 -2.78
CA ALA A 257 -20.28 10.90 -3.97
C ALA A 257 -19.65 11.54 -5.23
N ALA A 258 -19.05 12.74 -5.10
CA ALA A 258 -18.46 13.45 -6.23
C ALA A 258 -17.37 12.65 -6.95
N ILE A 259 -16.55 11.90 -6.21
CA ILE A 259 -15.48 11.07 -6.80
C ILE A 259 -16.00 9.84 -7.54
N THR A 260 -17.30 9.56 -7.54
CA THR A 260 -17.90 8.44 -8.28
C THR A 260 -18.34 8.83 -9.70
N THR A 261 -18.36 10.13 -9.99
CA THR A 261 -18.77 10.72 -11.26
C THR A 261 -17.89 10.18 -12.41
N HIS A 262 -18.53 9.65 -13.46
CA HIS A 262 -17.85 9.04 -14.62
C HIS A 262 -16.80 7.97 -14.25
N LEU A 263 -17.05 7.14 -13.24
CA LEU A 263 -16.18 6.01 -12.88
C LEU A 263 -16.02 5.07 -14.08
N HIS A 264 -14.79 4.97 -14.58
CA HIS A 264 -14.42 4.14 -15.74
C HIS A 264 -14.27 2.66 -15.34
N PRO A 265 -14.45 1.69 -16.26
CA PRO A 265 -14.27 0.26 -15.97
C PRO A 265 -12.89 -0.17 -15.43
N GLN A 266 -11.88 0.68 -15.56
CA GLN A 266 -10.52 0.46 -15.02
C GLN A 266 -10.21 1.42 -13.87
N GLU A 267 -11.24 1.88 -13.15
CA GLU A 267 -11.11 2.71 -11.97
C GLU A 267 -11.76 2.05 -10.75
N SER A 268 -11.08 2.17 -9.62
CA SER A 268 -11.58 1.68 -8.34
C SER A 268 -11.57 2.79 -7.31
N ILE A 269 -12.64 2.90 -6.54
CA ILE A 269 -12.73 3.83 -5.41
C ILE A 269 -12.18 3.14 -4.16
N LEU A 270 -11.05 3.59 -3.63
CA LEU A 270 -10.46 3.05 -2.41
C LEU A 270 -11.00 3.78 -1.18
N ILE A 271 -11.59 3.02 -0.26
CA ILE A 271 -11.99 3.47 1.07
C ILE A 271 -11.40 2.55 2.15
N PHE A 272 -10.98 3.16 3.26
CA PHE A 272 -10.63 2.47 4.49
C PHE A 272 -11.80 2.60 5.47
N PRO A 273 -12.76 1.64 5.48
CA PRO A 273 -14.08 1.88 6.04
C PRO A 273 -14.09 1.83 7.57
N GLU A 274 -13.05 1.31 8.21
CA GLU A 274 -12.79 1.45 9.66
C GLU A 274 -12.68 2.93 10.05
N GLY A 275 -12.24 3.76 9.11
CA GLY A 275 -12.05 5.17 9.34
C GLY A 275 -11.03 5.43 10.45
N THR A 276 -10.00 4.60 10.63
CA THR A 276 -8.73 4.85 11.32
C THR A 276 -7.86 3.60 11.21
N ARG A 277 -6.56 3.69 11.53
CA ARG A 277 -5.71 2.49 11.61
C ARG A 277 -6.14 1.64 12.80
N PHE A 278 -6.28 0.35 12.60
CA PHE A 278 -6.44 -0.65 13.64
C PHE A 278 -5.21 -0.66 14.57
N THR A 279 -5.47 -0.65 15.88
CA THR A 279 -4.53 -1.06 16.92
C THR A 279 -5.34 -1.68 18.05
N ALA A 280 -4.74 -2.60 18.82
CA ALA A 280 -5.40 -3.21 19.98
C ALA A 280 -5.91 -2.14 20.97
N ALA A 281 -5.09 -1.12 21.25
CA ALA A 281 -5.45 0.00 22.12
C ALA A 281 -6.67 0.81 21.61
N ARG A 282 -6.78 1.02 20.29
CA ARG A 282 -7.93 1.73 19.70
C ARG A 282 -9.20 0.88 19.76
N ARG A 283 -9.09 -0.42 19.52
CA ARG A 283 -10.20 -1.34 19.66
C ARG A 283 -10.70 -1.37 21.10
N GLU A 284 -9.81 -1.49 22.07
CA GLU A 284 -10.17 -1.47 23.50
C GLU A 284 -10.82 -0.13 23.92
N ALA A 285 -10.26 0.99 23.46
CA ALA A 285 -10.84 2.30 23.68
C ALA A 285 -12.25 2.44 23.05
N LEU A 286 -12.48 1.84 21.89
CA LEU A 286 -13.79 1.80 21.24
C LEU A 286 -14.78 0.96 22.06
N ILE A 287 -14.39 -0.25 22.46
CA ILE A 287 -15.22 -1.15 23.28
C ILE A 287 -15.64 -0.46 24.57
N ARG A 288 -14.68 0.16 25.30
CA ARG A 288 -14.97 0.93 26.52
C ARG A 288 -16.01 2.03 26.29
N ARG A 289 -15.92 2.76 25.17
CA ARG A 289 -16.87 3.84 24.85
C ARG A 289 -18.27 3.33 24.51
N LEU A 290 -18.36 2.13 23.94
CA LEU A 290 -19.63 1.55 23.50
C LEU A 290 -20.35 0.76 24.59
N ARG A 291 -19.62 0.20 25.57
CA ARG A 291 -20.14 -0.76 26.55
C ARG A 291 -21.44 -0.33 27.23
N ASP A 292 -21.50 0.92 27.69
CA ASP A 292 -22.65 1.41 28.46
C ASP A 292 -23.80 1.92 27.58
N LYS A 293 -23.48 2.49 26.41
CA LYS A 293 -24.46 3.20 25.56
C LYS A 293 -25.00 2.34 24.40
N HIS A 294 -24.21 1.39 23.94
CA HIS A 294 -24.49 0.58 22.75
C HIS A 294 -23.95 -0.85 22.93
N PRO A 295 -24.53 -1.66 23.83
CA PRO A 295 -23.98 -2.96 24.22
C PRO A 295 -23.85 -3.94 23.03
N ALA A 296 -24.81 -3.95 22.10
CA ALA A 296 -24.72 -4.77 20.89
C ALA A 296 -23.52 -4.37 19.99
N ALA A 297 -23.25 -3.07 19.85
CA ALA A 297 -22.10 -2.59 19.09
C ALA A 297 -20.78 -2.86 19.83
N ALA A 298 -20.80 -2.85 21.16
CA ALA A 298 -19.65 -3.26 21.97
C ALA A 298 -19.33 -4.74 21.77
N ALA A 299 -20.34 -5.62 21.80
CA ALA A 299 -20.19 -7.05 21.54
C ALA A 299 -19.64 -7.32 20.14
N GLU A 300 -20.10 -6.58 19.12
CA GLU A 300 -19.54 -6.68 17.76
C GLU A 300 -18.06 -6.26 17.72
N ALA A 301 -17.72 -5.14 18.36
CA ALA A 301 -16.33 -4.68 18.46
C ALA A 301 -15.45 -5.68 19.25
N GLU A 302 -16.02 -6.37 20.25
CA GLU A 302 -15.37 -7.44 20.99
C GLU A 302 -15.15 -8.69 20.10
N ALA A 303 -16.06 -9.03 19.19
CA ALA A 303 -15.87 -10.13 18.25
C ALA A 303 -14.79 -9.85 17.18
N LEU A 304 -14.60 -8.58 16.79
CA LEU A 304 -13.63 -8.17 15.77
C LEU A 304 -12.24 -7.96 16.38
N THR A 305 -11.40 -9.00 16.40
CA THR A 305 -10.09 -9.01 17.08
C THR A 305 -8.94 -8.34 16.31
N HIS A 306 -9.04 -8.19 14.98
CA HIS A 306 -7.94 -7.76 14.10
C HIS A 306 -8.30 -6.58 13.17
N VAL A 307 -9.53 -6.10 13.25
CA VAL A 307 -10.07 -4.93 12.54
C VAL A 307 -10.99 -4.14 13.47
N LEU A 308 -11.26 -2.89 13.15
CA LEU A 308 -12.34 -2.13 13.77
C LEU A 308 -13.67 -2.39 13.04
N PRO A 309 -14.83 -2.18 13.71
CA PRO A 309 -16.13 -2.18 13.05
C PRO A 309 -16.18 -1.23 11.86
N LEU A 310 -16.94 -1.63 10.83
CA LEU A 310 -17.13 -0.86 9.62
C LEU A 310 -17.93 0.42 9.93
N ARG A 311 -17.47 1.59 9.44
CA ARG A 311 -18.26 2.83 9.47
C ARG A 311 -19.07 2.95 8.17
N HIS A 312 -20.34 2.59 8.20
CA HIS A 312 -21.13 2.35 6.98
C HIS A 312 -21.37 3.59 6.14
N ALA A 313 -21.52 4.77 6.74
CA ALA A 313 -21.99 5.97 6.05
C ALA A 313 -21.23 6.30 4.76
N GLY A 314 -19.90 6.23 4.77
CA GLY A 314 -19.08 6.49 3.59
C GLY A 314 -19.25 5.44 2.50
N THR A 315 -19.20 4.16 2.87
CA THR A 315 -19.40 3.03 1.95
C THR A 315 -20.80 3.05 1.33
N LEU A 316 -21.84 3.26 2.14
CA LEU A 316 -23.22 3.32 1.67
C LEU A 316 -23.45 4.50 0.72
N ALA A 317 -22.85 5.66 0.99
CA ALA A 317 -22.93 6.81 0.09
C ALA A 317 -22.28 6.53 -1.28
N LEU A 318 -21.15 5.80 -1.31
CA LEU A 318 -20.53 5.38 -2.56
C LEU A 318 -21.42 4.39 -3.33
N MET A 319 -21.99 3.40 -2.64
CA MET A 319 -22.88 2.41 -3.24
C MET A 319 -24.16 3.05 -3.79
N GLN A 320 -24.70 4.05 -3.09
CA GLN A 320 -25.85 4.81 -3.55
C GLN A 320 -25.51 5.65 -4.79
N ALA A 321 -24.32 6.26 -4.81
CA ALA A 321 -23.87 7.07 -5.93
C ALA A 321 -23.51 6.23 -7.17
N ARG A 322 -23.07 4.97 -6.98
CA ARG A 322 -22.75 4.00 -8.06
C ARG A 322 -23.27 2.60 -7.71
N PRO A 323 -24.57 2.35 -7.93
CA PRO A 323 -25.19 1.06 -7.64
C PRO A 323 -24.73 -0.06 -8.60
N ASP A 324 -24.09 0.29 -9.71
CA ASP A 324 -23.51 -0.61 -10.69
C ASP A 324 -22.08 -1.06 -10.37
N ALA A 325 -21.44 -0.43 -9.37
CA ALA A 325 -20.06 -0.75 -9.01
C ALA A 325 -19.99 -1.96 -8.08
N ASP A 326 -19.15 -2.93 -8.44
CA ASP A 326 -18.93 -4.11 -7.62
C ASP A 326 -18.13 -3.79 -6.36
N LEU A 327 -18.34 -4.56 -5.30
CA LEU A 327 -17.57 -4.42 -4.07
C LEU A 327 -16.35 -5.33 -4.13
N VAL A 328 -15.18 -4.79 -3.85
CA VAL A 328 -13.96 -5.59 -3.66
C VAL A 328 -13.45 -5.35 -2.25
N PHE A 329 -13.16 -6.42 -1.54
CA PHE A 329 -12.58 -6.36 -0.20
C PHE A 329 -11.11 -6.70 -0.26
N CYS A 330 -10.28 -5.93 0.43
CA CYS A 330 -8.84 -6.19 0.58
C CYS A 330 -8.53 -6.46 2.05
N ALA A 331 -8.25 -7.72 2.35
CA ALA A 331 -7.70 -8.14 3.62
C ALA A 331 -6.19 -8.29 3.50
N HIS A 332 -5.45 -7.72 4.44
CA HIS A 332 -4.00 -7.87 4.48
C HIS A 332 -3.46 -7.96 5.90
N THR A 333 -2.28 -8.57 6.05
CA THR A 333 -1.50 -8.63 7.29
C THR A 333 0.00 -8.60 6.95
N GLY A 334 0.82 -8.13 7.88
CA GLY A 334 2.27 -8.01 7.72
C GLY A 334 2.78 -6.55 7.77
N TYR A 335 1.90 -5.55 7.92
CA TYR A 335 2.30 -4.15 8.08
C TYR A 335 2.06 -3.57 9.49
N GLU A 336 1.62 -4.41 10.42
CA GLU A 336 1.34 -4.03 11.80
C GLU A 336 2.58 -3.43 12.49
N GLY A 337 3.76 -3.97 12.17
CA GLY A 337 5.04 -3.47 12.67
C GLY A 337 5.40 -2.04 12.22
N SER A 338 4.68 -1.47 11.25
CA SER A 338 4.81 -0.06 10.85
C SER A 338 3.62 0.82 11.26
N ALA A 339 2.75 0.32 12.15
CA ALA A 339 1.64 1.10 12.71
C ALA A 339 2.13 2.26 13.59
N ALA A 340 3.17 2.03 14.39
CA ALA A 340 3.83 3.01 15.23
C ALA A 340 5.32 3.18 14.82
N PHE A 341 5.82 4.42 14.88
CA PHE A 341 7.19 4.73 14.51
C PHE A 341 8.25 3.99 15.36
N PRO A 342 8.10 3.85 16.69
CA PRO A 342 9.06 3.09 17.49
C PRO A 342 9.14 1.62 17.07
N ASP A 343 8.01 0.95 16.88
CA ASP A 343 7.96 -0.45 16.47
C ASP A 343 8.65 -0.65 15.12
N PHE A 344 8.43 0.28 14.20
CA PHE A 344 9.07 0.26 12.89
C PHE A 344 10.59 0.45 13.00
N ALA A 345 11.03 1.47 13.72
CA ALA A 345 12.45 1.75 13.94
C ALA A 345 13.18 0.62 14.69
N ASN A 346 12.44 -0.13 15.51
CA ASN A 346 12.94 -1.29 16.22
C ASN A 346 12.94 -2.59 15.38
N GLY A 347 12.49 -2.53 14.13
CA GLY A 347 12.61 -3.63 13.17
C GLY A 347 11.33 -4.43 12.94
N GLY A 348 10.16 -3.91 13.34
CA GLY A 348 8.87 -4.60 13.17
C GLY A 348 8.49 -4.97 11.73
N MET A 349 9.24 -4.48 10.74
CA MET A 349 9.05 -4.79 9.32
C MET A 349 10.16 -5.65 8.70
N VAL A 350 11.24 -5.95 9.44
CA VAL A 350 12.38 -6.70 8.92
C VAL A 350 11.99 -8.15 8.64
N GLY A 351 12.17 -8.59 7.40
CA GLY A 351 11.92 -9.97 6.97
C GLY A 351 10.44 -10.36 6.93
N VAL A 352 9.53 -9.39 6.99
CA VAL A 352 8.10 -9.69 7.06
C VAL A 352 7.55 -10.13 5.70
N THR A 353 6.69 -11.15 5.71
CA THR A 353 5.86 -11.50 4.55
C THR A 353 4.49 -10.85 4.67
N VAL A 354 4.19 -9.93 3.75
CA VAL A 354 2.89 -9.26 3.65
C VAL A 354 1.94 -10.14 2.86
N LYS A 355 0.87 -10.60 3.50
CA LYS A 355 -0.14 -11.46 2.89
C LYS A 355 -1.37 -10.64 2.58
N VAL A 356 -1.86 -10.73 1.35
CA VAL A 356 -2.96 -9.93 0.83
C VAL A 356 -3.93 -10.84 0.12
N LYS A 357 -5.22 -10.69 0.41
CA LYS A 357 -6.30 -11.38 -0.29
C LYS A 357 -7.38 -10.41 -0.69
N PHE A 358 -7.77 -10.51 -1.96
CA PHE A 358 -8.90 -9.83 -2.52
C PHE A 358 -10.04 -10.82 -2.80
N TRP A 359 -11.27 -10.37 -2.59
CA TRP A 359 -12.44 -11.04 -3.13
C TRP A 359 -13.45 -10.01 -3.61
N ARG A 360 -14.23 -10.39 -4.61
CA ARG A 360 -15.20 -9.55 -5.30
C ARG A 360 -16.62 -10.03 -5.01
N VAL A 361 -17.52 -9.08 -4.86
CA VAL A 361 -18.96 -9.28 -4.74
C VAL A 361 -19.62 -8.45 -5.83
N ALA A 362 -20.38 -9.12 -6.70
CA ALA A 362 -21.14 -8.46 -7.77
C ALA A 362 -22.18 -7.51 -7.17
N ALA A 363 -22.35 -6.32 -7.75
CA ALA A 363 -23.31 -5.32 -7.29
C ALA A 363 -24.74 -5.88 -7.22
N ALA A 364 -25.10 -6.73 -8.19
CA ALA A 364 -26.40 -7.41 -8.25
C ALA A 364 -26.65 -8.38 -7.09
N SER A 365 -25.60 -8.86 -6.41
CA SER A 365 -25.72 -9.78 -5.26
C SER A 365 -25.82 -9.04 -3.91
N VAL A 366 -25.68 -7.71 -3.91
CA VAL A 366 -25.76 -6.90 -2.70
C VAL A 366 -27.23 -6.59 -2.38
N PRO A 367 -27.70 -6.82 -1.14
CA PRO A 367 -29.08 -6.51 -0.76
C PRO A 367 -29.47 -5.05 -1.03
N THR A 368 -30.72 -4.84 -1.46
CA THR A 368 -31.30 -3.52 -1.71
C THR A 368 -31.87 -2.87 -0.44
N ASP A 369 -32.43 -3.69 0.45
CA ASP A 369 -32.92 -3.24 1.76
C ASP A 369 -31.79 -2.61 2.61
N PRO A 370 -31.99 -1.42 3.20
CA PRO A 370 -30.96 -0.73 3.97
C PRO A 370 -30.40 -1.53 5.15
N ALA A 371 -31.25 -2.20 5.92
CA ALA A 371 -30.82 -2.96 7.10
C ALA A 371 -30.07 -4.24 6.70
N ALA A 372 -30.60 -4.97 5.70
CA ALA A 372 -29.95 -6.15 5.15
C ALA A 372 -28.59 -5.82 4.51
N ARG A 373 -28.46 -4.63 3.89
CA ARG A 373 -27.21 -4.14 3.30
C ARG A 373 -26.15 -3.83 4.37
N VAL A 374 -26.53 -3.20 5.48
CA VAL A 374 -25.63 -2.99 6.62
C VAL A 374 -25.15 -4.34 7.17
N ALA A 375 -26.08 -5.25 7.45
CA ALA A 375 -25.75 -6.58 7.93
C ALA A 375 -24.87 -7.37 6.95
N PHE A 376 -25.08 -7.20 5.64
CA PHE A 376 -24.23 -7.77 4.60
C PHE A 376 -22.80 -7.24 4.67
N LEU A 377 -22.62 -5.92 4.75
CA LEU A 377 -21.29 -5.30 4.86
C LEU A 377 -20.55 -5.78 6.12
N ASP A 378 -21.25 -5.91 7.25
CA ASP A 378 -20.65 -6.42 8.48
C ASP A 378 -20.24 -7.89 8.35
N ARG A 379 -21.05 -8.73 7.70
CA ARG A 379 -20.68 -10.14 7.42
C ARG A 379 -19.44 -10.23 6.54
N GLU A 380 -19.35 -9.46 5.46
CA GLU A 380 -18.14 -9.43 4.62
C GLU A 380 -16.93 -8.90 5.40
N TRP A 381 -17.12 -7.88 6.24
CA TRP A 381 -16.03 -7.33 7.05
C TRP A 381 -15.52 -8.32 8.11
N ARG A 382 -16.38 -9.16 8.68
CA ARG A 382 -15.96 -10.28 9.54
C ARG A 382 -15.06 -11.28 8.82
N LYS A 383 -15.19 -11.45 7.50
CA LYS A 383 -14.25 -12.28 6.72
C LYS A 383 -12.86 -11.65 6.67
N VAL A 384 -12.74 -10.32 6.60
CA VAL A 384 -11.45 -9.60 6.73
C VAL A 384 -10.82 -9.93 8.08
N ASN A 385 -11.60 -9.83 9.17
CA ASN A 385 -11.13 -10.19 10.51
C ASN A 385 -10.64 -11.66 10.58
N ALA A 386 -11.44 -12.59 10.08
CA ALA A 386 -11.12 -14.01 10.08
C ALA A 386 -9.88 -14.34 9.26
N PHE A 387 -9.69 -13.68 8.10
CA PHE A 387 -8.48 -13.82 7.29
C PHE A 387 -7.24 -13.41 8.07
N VAL A 388 -7.26 -12.24 8.71
CA VAL A 388 -6.10 -11.74 9.47
C VAL A 388 -5.81 -12.66 10.65
N ALA A 389 -6.83 -13.06 11.41
CA ALA A 389 -6.69 -14.01 12.51
C ALA A 389 -6.05 -15.33 12.06
N ALA A 390 -6.52 -15.91 10.95
CA ALA A 390 -6.00 -17.16 10.43
C ALA A 390 -4.55 -17.05 9.94
N LYS A 391 -4.16 -15.92 9.33
CA LYS A 391 -2.82 -15.71 8.78
C LYS A 391 -1.78 -15.28 9.83
N GLN A 392 -2.22 -14.76 10.98
CA GLN A 392 -1.40 -14.41 12.15
C GLN A 392 -1.31 -15.53 13.20
N ALA A 393 -2.20 -16.53 13.16
CA ALA A 393 -2.13 -17.67 14.05
C ALA A 393 -0.74 -18.35 13.95
N PRO A 394 -0.13 -18.74 15.08
CA PRO A 394 1.11 -19.53 15.06
C PRO A 394 0.91 -20.76 14.18
N ARG A 395 1.86 -21.05 13.29
CA ARG A 395 1.89 -22.35 12.61
C ARG A 395 2.18 -23.40 13.69
N HIS A 396 1.14 -24.05 14.23
CA HIS A 396 1.34 -25.27 15.00
C HIS A 396 2.10 -26.28 14.12
N GLY A 397 3.18 -26.83 14.67
CA GLY A 397 4.31 -27.39 13.94
C GLY A 397 3.95 -28.37 12.83
N ALA A 398 4.53 -28.15 11.64
CA ALA A 398 4.93 -29.27 10.80
C ALA A 398 6.00 -30.03 11.59
N GLY A 399 5.69 -31.30 11.90
CA GLY A 399 6.35 -32.09 12.92
C GLY A 399 7.87 -32.19 12.75
N ALA A 400 8.54 -32.11 13.90
CA ALA A 400 9.62 -33.03 14.18
C ALA A 400 9.05 -34.45 14.01
N GLY A 401 9.44 -35.11 12.93
CA GLY A 401 9.06 -36.48 12.60
C GLY A 401 10.26 -37.19 12.02
N ASN A 402 11.04 -37.78 12.92
CA ASN A 402 12.21 -38.67 12.79
C ASN A 402 13.42 -38.18 11.98
#